data_AF-A0A969JKW9-F1
#
_entry.id   AF-A0A969JKW9-F1
#
_cell.length_a   1.000
_cell.length_b   1.000
_cell.length_c   1.000
_cell.angle_alpha   90.00
_cell.angle_beta   90.00
_cell.angle_gamma   90.00
#
_symmetry.space_group_name_H-M   'P 1'
#
loop_
_entity.id
_entity.type
_entity.pdbx_description
1 polymer ?
#
loop_
_entity_poly.entity_id
_entity_poly.type
_entity_poly.pdbx_seq_one_letter_code
_entity_poly.pdbx_strand_id
1 'polypeptide(L)'
;MSPRVLLASVLLFAGIGGTYAADVASKYPQVREIFPEANRFGAFEGQPRAAAIYRGERLLGYALLTNDVASIPAYSGKPINTLVALDPAGRITGLAIVHHEEPILAVGVTEARLKAFTDQYVGKSAFDRVTVGTERPGYIAVDTISGAT
;
A
#
# COMPACT_ATOMS: atom_id res chain seq x y z
N MET A 1 -43.25 -42.57 43.63
CA MET A 1 -43.73 -41.55 42.69
C MET A 1 -42.68 -40.45 42.61
N SER A 2 -41.87 -40.48 41.55
CA SER A 2 -40.70 -39.61 41.35
C SER A 2 -41.06 -38.25 40.73
N PRO A 3 -40.33 -37.17 41.07
CA PRO A 3 -40.58 -35.84 40.56
C PRO A 3 -40.02 -35.67 39.13
N ARG A 4 -40.77 -34.95 38.29
CA ARG A 4 -40.40 -34.59 36.92
C ARG A 4 -39.40 -33.42 36.95
N VAL A 5 -38.17 -33.66 36.50
CA VAL A 5 -37.16 -32.63 36.25
C VAL A 5 -37.43 -32.02 34.87
N LEU A 6 -37.79 -30.73 34.81
CA LEU A 6 -37.80 -29.96 33.57
C LEU A 6 -36.35 -29.58 33.22
N LEU A 7 -35.87 -30.05 32.07
CA LEU A 7 -34.57 -29.68 31.52
C LEU A 7 -34.74 -28.41 30.66
N ALA A 8 -34.29 -27.26 31.16
CA ALA A 8 -34.23 -26.02 30.39
C ALA A 8 -33.04 -26.07 29.43
N SER A 9 -33.32 -26.07 28.13
CA SER A 9 -32.28 -26.03 27.09
C SER A 9 -31.89 -24.58 26.81
N VAL A 10 -30.73 -24.16 27.28
CA VAL A 10 -30.12 -22.86 26.94
C VAL A 10 -29.45 -22.99 25.57
N LEU A 11 -30.09 -22.42 24.53
CA LEU A 11 -29.49 -22.23 23.21
C LEU A 11 -28.52 -21.05 23.28
N LEU A 12 -27.24 -21.34 23.43
CA LEU A 12 -26.15 -20.38 23.32
C LEU A 12 -25.96 -20.04 21.83
N PHE A 13 -26.50 -18.91 21.38
CA PHE A 13 -26.13 -18.33 20.07
C PHE A 13 -24.68 -17.84 20.16
N ALA A 14 -23.73 -18.71 19.81
CA ALA A 14 -22.36 -18.29 19.55
C ALA A 14 -22.38 -17.41 18.28
N GLY A 15 -22.27 -16.10 18.47
CA GLY A 15 -22.12 -15.15 17.36
C GLY A 15 -20.90 -15.52 16.55
N ILE A 16 -21.10 -15.82 15.27
CA ILE A 16 -20.03 -15.98 14.29
C ILE A 16 -19.47 -14.57 14.04
N GLY A 17 -18.55 -14.14 14.89
CA GLY A 17 -17.74 -12.96 14.68
C GLY A 17 -16.73 -13.25 13.58
N GLY A 18 -17.13 -13.09 12.32
CA GLY A 18 -16.18 -13.08 11.22
C GLY A 18 -15.21 -11.92 11.43
N THR A 19 -13.93 -12.22 11.64
CA THR A 19 -12.88 -11.21 11.67
C THR A 19 -12.71 -10.68 10.26
N TYR A 20 -13.36 -9.56 9.93
CA TYR A 20 -13.05 -8.83 8.71
C TYR A 20 -11.60 -8.35 8.80
N ALA A 21 -10.80 -8.68 7.79
CA ALA A 21 -9.46 -8.11 7.68
C ALA A 21 -9.57 -6.58 7.58
N ALA A 22 -8.77 -5.87 8.38
CA ALA A 22 -8.77 -4.41 8.34
C ALA A 22 -8.44 -3.90 6.94
N ASP A 23 -9.23 -2.94 6.46
CA ASP A 23 -9.04 -2.33 5.15
C ASP A 23 -7.72 -1.54 5.05
N VAL A 24 -7.29 -1.27 3.82
CA VAL A 24 -6.04 -0.55 3.54
C VAL A 24 -6.04 0.86 4.13
N ALA A 25 -7.17 1.55 4.15
CA ALA A 25 -7.24 2.93 4.63
C ALA A 25 -7.12 3.05 6.15
N SER A 26 -7.47 1.99 6.88
CA SER A 26 -7.31 1.87 8.33
C SER A 26 -5.85 1.66 8.71
N LYS A 27 -5.08 0.93 7.89
CA LYS A 27 -3.64 0.69 8.12
C LYS A 27 -2.76 1.79 7.53
N TYR A 28 -3.14 2.32 6.38
CA TYR A 28 -2.37 3.28 5.59
C TYR A 28 -3.31 4.42 5.15
N PRO A 29 -3.59 5.39 6.04
CA PRO A 29 -4.52 6.48 5.76
C PRO A 29 -4.13 7.34 4.55
N GLN A 30 -2.85 7.34 4.14
CA GLN A 30 -2.33 8.03 2.96
C GLN A 30 -3.09 7.68 1.68
N VAL A 31 -3.67 6.47 1.60
CA VAL A 31 -4.48 6.06 0.44
C VAL A 31 -5.69 6.96 0.21
N ARG A 32 -6.20 7.62 1.27
CA ARG A 32 -7.32 8.57 1.17
C ARG A 32 -6.90 9.88 0.51
N GLU A 33 -5.64 10.28 0.67
CA GLU A 33 -5.09 11.47 0.00
C GLU A 33 -4.85 11.19 -1.48
N ILE A 34 -4.45 9.97 -1.82
CA ILE A 34 -4.21 9.53 -3.20
C ILE A 34 -5.53 9.35 -3.97
N PHE A 35 -6.58 8.84 -3.31
CA PHE A 35 -7.91 8.67 -3.89
C PHE A 35 -8.95 9.46 -3.08
N PRO A 36 -8.97 10.81 -3.19
CA PRO A 36 -9.86 11.67 -2.39
C PRO A 36 -11.34 11.40 -2.63
N GLU A 37 -11.67 10.81 -3.77
CA GLU A 37 -13.04 10.44 -4.11
C GLU A 37 -13.48 9.03 -3.69
N ALA A 38 -12.57 8.23 -3.14
CA ALA A 38 -12.85 6.86 -2.78
C ALA A 38 -13.69 6.83 -1.50
N ASN A 39 -14.68 5.94 -1.47
CA ASN A 39 -15.56 5.75 -0.32
C ASN A 39 -15.58 4.30 0.19
N ARG A 40 -14.88 3.39 -0.51
CA ARG A 40 -14.75 1.98 -0.09
C ARG A 40 -13.34 1.49 -0.39
N PHE A 41 -12.73 0.88 0.62
CA PHE A 41 -11.34 0.40 0.61
C PHE A 41 -11.34 -1.08 0.98
N GLY A 42 -10.68 -1.92 0.19
CA GLY A 42 -10.55 -3.35 0.47
C GLY A 42 -9.45 -3.65 1.48
N ALA A 43 -9.42 -4.90 1.96
CA ALA A 43 -8.25 -5.46 2.62
C ALA A 43 -7.19 -5.87 1.59
N PHE A 44 -5.97 -6.11 2.05
CA PHE A 44 -4.90 -6.68 1.21
C PHE A 44 -5.13 -8.17 0.98
N GLU A 45 -5.39 -8.53 -0.28
CA GLU A 45 -5.73 -9.87 -0.74
C GLU A 45 -4.93 -10.25 -1.99
N GLY A 46 -4.93 -11.53 -2.36
CA GLY A 46 -4.26 -12.03 -3.57
C GLY A 46 -2.73 -12.18 -3.47
N GLN A 47 -2.09 -12.42 -4.61
CA GLN A 47 -0.63 -12.57 -4.74
C GLN A 47 -0.15 -11.97 -6.09
N PRO A 48 0.65 -10.89 -6.10
CA PRO A 48 1.06 -10.10 -4.95
C PRO A 48 -0.14 -9.46 -4.24
N ARG A 49 0.03 -9.15 -2.95
CA ARG A 49 -1.06 -8.61 -2.14
C ARG A 49 -1.42 -7.20 -2.59
N ALA A 50 -2.69 -6.97 -2.86
CA ALA A 50 -3.21 -5.66 -3.23
C ALA A 50 -4.59 -5.43 -2.59
N ALA A 51 -4.91 -4.17 -2.34
CA ALA A 51 -6.20 -3.73 -1.84
C ALA A 51 -6.92 -2.93 -2.92
N ALA A 52 -8.13 -3.34 -3.28
CA ALA A 52 -8.94 -2.64 -4.26
C ALA A 52 -9.61 -1.39 -3.66
N ILE A 53 -9.71 -0.32 -4.45
CA ILE A 53 -10.18 0.99 -4.03
C ILE A 53 -11.33 1.42 -4.94
N TYR A 54 -12.43 1.87 -4.36
CA TYR A 54 -13.67 2.10 -5.08
C TYR A 54 -14.33 3.45 -4.77
N ARG A 55 -15.12 3.92 -5.75
CA ARG A 55 -16.18 4.91 -5.58
C ARG A 55 -17.51 4.22 -5.87
N GLY A 56 -18.23 3.82 -4.82
CA GLY A 56 -19.39 2.93 -4.93
C GLY A 56 -18.97 1.57 -5.50
N GLU A 57 -19.57 1.20 -6.62
CA GLU A 57 -19.24 -0.04 -7.36
C GLU A 57 -18.12 0.15 -8.38
N ARG A 58 -17.71 1.40 -8.67
CA ARG A 58 -16.64 1.66 -9.63
C ARG A 58 -15.27 1.43 -9.00
N LEU A 59 -14.52 0.49 -9.55
CA LEU A 59 -13.09 0.32 -9.25
C LEU A 59 -12.31 1.54 -9.74
N LEU A 60 -11.63 2.21 -8.82
CA LEU A 60 -10.73 3.33 -9.11
C LEU A 60 -9.28 2.86 -9.29
N GLY A 61 -8.90 1.76 -8.64
CA GLY A 61 -7.53 1.28 -8.66
C GLY A 61 -7.22 0.30 -7.54
N TYR A 62 -5.93 0.06 -7.35
CA TYR A 62 -5.37 -0.84 -6.36
C TYR A 62 -4.26 -0.14 -5.58
N ALA A 63 -4.11 -0.46 -4.29
CA ALA A 63 -2.93 -0.14 -3.51
C ALA A 63 -2.17 -1.41 -3.14
N LEU A 64 -0.85 -1.39 -3.27
CA LEU A 64 0.04 -2.49 -2.93
C LEU A 64 1.23 -1.98 -2.12
N LEU A 65 1.92 -2.89 -1.43
CA LEU A 65 3.17 -2.62 -0.73
C LEU A 65 4.33 -3.21 -1.52
N THR A 66 5.41 -2.45 -1.70
CA THR A 66 6.59 -2.93 -2.42
C THR A 66 7.14 -4.21 -1.82
N ASN A 67 7.15 -4.33 -0.48
CA ASN A 67 7.66 -5.52 0.21
C ASN A 67 6.80 -6.78 -0.03
N ASP A 68 5.52 -6.63 -0.37
CA ASP A 68 4.64 -7.75 -0.71
C ASP A 68 4.82 -8.22 -2.18
N VAL A 69 5.53 -7.44 -3.00
CA VAL A 69 5.89 -7.77 -4.39
C VAL A 69 7.32 -8.28 -4.47
N ALA A 70 8.27 -7.49 -3.95
CA ALA A 70 9.69 -7.80 -3.90
C ALA A 70 10.34 -7.05 -2.73
N SER A 71 10.96 -7.79 -1.82
CA SER A 71 11.74 -7.21 -0.73
C SER A 71 13.16 -6.89 -1.23
N ILE A 72 13.38 -5.64 -1.62
CA ILE A 72 14.66 -5.17 -2.16
C ILE A 72 15.42 -4.44 -1.05
N PRO A 73 16.63 -4.91 -0.65
CA PRO A 73 17.46 -4.21 0.33
C PRO A 73 17.86 -2.81 -0.15
N ALA A 74 17.80 -1.82 0.74
CA ALA A 74 18.34 -0.48 0.53
C ALA A 74 19.73 -0.33 1.22
N TYR A 75 20.23 0.90 1.39
CA TYR A 75 21.59 1.13 1.87
C TYR A 75 21.80 0.63 3.31
N SER A 76 20.76 0.70 4.16
CA SER A 76 20.79 0.12 5.51
C SER A 76 20.83 -1.43 5.54
N GLY A 77 20.68 -2.07 4.39
CA GLY A 77 20.45 -3.52 4.26
C GLY A 77 19.00 -3.93 4.54
N LYS A 78 18.14 -3.00 4.99
CA LYS A 78 16.70 -3.22 5.18
C LYS A 78 15.91 -2.69 3.99
N PRO A 79 14.73 -3.27 3.67
CA PRO A 79 13.91 -2.79 2.57
C PRO A 79 13.17 -1.49 2.92
N ILE A 80 12.92 -0.65 1.91
CA ILE A 80 12.00 0.48 1.99
C ILE A 80 10.62 0.00 1.56
N ASN A 81 9.63 0.15 2.45
CA ASN A 81 8.26 -0.20 2.15
C ASN A 81 7.48 1.02 1.66
N THR A 82 6.99 0.93 0.43
CA THR A 82 6.23 1.99 -0.22
C THR A 82 4.82 1.48 -0.53
N LEU A 83 3.81 2.24 -0.12
CA LEU A 83 2.45 2.10 -0.60
C LEU A 83 2.38 2.69 -2.00
N VAL A 84 2.15 1.83 -3.00
CA VAL A 84 2.02 2.23 -4.39
C VAL A 84 0.56 2.10 -4.80
N ALA A 85 -0.01 3.19 -5.29
CA ALA A 85 -1.36 3.22 -5.84
C ALA A 85 -1.30 3.18 -7.37
N LEU A 86 -2.09 2.28 -7.95
CA LEU A 86 -2.20 2.07 -9.38
C LEU A 86 -3.65 2.25 -9.83
N ASP A 87 -3.89 2.87 -10.98
CA ASP A 87 -5.15 2.76 -11.68
C ASP A 87 -5.32 1.35 -12.31
N PRO A 88 -6.50 0.99 -12.85
CA PRO A 88 -6.72 -0.32 -13.46
C PRO A 88 -5.87 -0.58 -14.72
N ALA A 89 -5.26 0.45 -15.31
CA ALA A 89 -4.35 0.34 -16.45
C ALA A 89 -2.87 0.20 -15.99
N GLY A 90 -2.61 0.17 -14.68
CA GLY A 90 -1.27 0.07 -14.13
C GLY A 90 -0.48 1.38 -14.16
N ARG A 91 -1.15 2.53 -14.27
CA ARG A 91 -0.49 3.84 -14.07
C ARG A 91 -0.43 4.18 -12.60
N ILE A 92 0.69 4.73 -12.17
CA ILE A 92 0.91 5.14 -10.79
C ILE A 92 0.13 6.41 -10.51
N THR A 93 -0.82 6.35 -9.60
CA THR A 93 -1.65 7.51 -9.20
C THR A 93 -1.13 8.21 -7.95
N GLY A 94 -0.30 7.53 -7.16
CA GLY A 94 0.32 8.08 -5.97
C GLY A 94 1.23 7.07 -5.28
N LEU A 95 2.15 7.58 -4.46
CA LEU A 95 3.04 6.76 -3.64
C LEU A 95 3.19 7.38 -2.25
N ALA A 96 3.42 6.54 -1.26
CA ALA A 96 3.83 6.97 0.07
C ALA A 96 4.86 5.99 0.64
N ILE A 97 6.02 6.48 1.09
CA ILE A 97 6.93 5.67 1.90
C ILE A 97 6.25 5.47 3.26
N VAL A 98 5.89 4.23 3.57
CA VAL A 98 5.18 3.89 4.82
C VAL A 98 6.11 3.33 5.89
N HIS A 99 7.31 2.88 5.49
CA HIS A 99 8.35 2.44 6.41
C HIS A 99 9.73 2.46 5.73
N HIS A 100 10.73 2.98 6.43
CA HIS A 100 12.13 2.83 6.06
C HIS A 100 13.02 3.02 7.31
N GLU A 101 14.25 2.49 7.25
CA GLU A 101 15.27 2.63 8.30
C GLU A 101 16.60 3.13 7.71
N GLU A 102 16.52 4.17 6.89
CA GLU A 102 17.67 4.66 6.14
C GLU A 102 18.44 5.73 6.93
N PRO A 103 19.79 5.68 6.98
CA PRO A 103 20.60 6.73 7.60
C PRO A 103 20.60 8.04 6.77
N ILE A 104 19.89 8.06 5.64
CA ILE A 104 19.85 9.17 4.68
C ILE A 104 19.32 10.48 5.31
N LEU A 105 18.45 10.38 6.32
CA LEU A 105 17.95 11.55 7.06
C LEU A 105 19.07 12.20 7.90
N ALA A 106 19.98 11.39 8.45
CA ALA A 106 21.10 11.87 9.26
C ALA A 106 22.15 12.63 8.43
N VAL A 107 22.19 12.41 7.11
CA VAL A 107 23.05 13.14 6.17
C VAL A 107 22.34 14.34 5.51
N GLY A 108 21.16 14.71 6.00
CA GLY A 108 20.46 15.96 5.62
C GLY A 108 19.45 15.83 4.49
N VAL A 109 19.09 14.62 4.05
CA VAL A 109 17.93 14.42 3.18
C VAL A 109 16.65 14.56 4.01
N THR A 110 15.72 15.39 3.56
CA THR A 110 14.46 15.62 4.26
C THR A 110 13.38 14.67 3.76
N GLU A 111 12.36 14.41 4.58
CA GLU A 111 11.13 13.71 4.17
C GLU A 111 10.49 14.33 2.92
N ALA A 112 10.52 15.67 2.82
CA ALA A 112 10.03 16.37 1.63
C ALA A 112 10.83 16.03 0.36
N ARG A 113 12.14 15.82 0.47
CA ARG A 113 12.98 15.37 -0.67
C ARG A 113 12.71 13.91 -1.03
N LEU A 114 12.52 13.04 -0.04
CA LEU A 114 12.11 11.65 -0.28
C LEU A 114 10.76 11.61 -0.99
N LYS A 115 9.79 12.39 -0.51
CA LYS A 115 8.48 12.52 -1.15
C LYS A 115 8.59 13.06 -2.57
N ALA A 116 9.34 14.15 -2.77
CA ALA A 116 9.56 14.72 -4.10
C ALA A 116 10.18 13.69 -5.06
N PHE A 117 11.12 12.88 -4.57
CA PHE A 117 11.69 11.79 -5.36
C PHE A 117 10.64 10.76 -5.76
N THR A 118 9.81 10.28 -4.83
CA THR A 118 8.76 9.31 -5.15
C THR A 118 7.66 9.90 -6.04
N ASP A 119 7.32 11.18 -5.87
CA ASP A 119 6.27 11.86 -6.65
C ASP A 119 6.60 11.92 -8.15
N GLN A 120 7.88 11.83 -8.54
CA GLN A 120 8.29 11.76 -9.95
C GLN A 120 7.69 10.57 -10.71
N TYR A 121 7.28 9.51 -10.00
CA TYR A 121 6.67 8.32 -10.59
C TYR A 121 5.18 8.49 -10.88
N VAL A 122 4.51 9.50 -10.33
CA VAL A 122 3.09 9.74 -10.58
C VAL A 122 2.84 10.00 -12.08
N GLY A 123 1.85 9.32 -12.64
CA GLY A 123 1.50 9.34 -14.06
C GLY A 123 2.29 8.37 -14.95
N LYS A 124 3.43 7.83 -14.47
CA LYS A 124 4.19 6.80 -15.17
C LYS A 124 3.47 5.44 -15.11
N SER A 125 3.78 4.56 -16.05
CA SER A 125 3.27 3.19 -16.06
C SER A 125 4.17 2.26 -15.25
N ALA A 126 3.58 1.30 -14.54
CA ALA A 126 4.32 0.19 -13.95
C ALA A 126 5.06 -0.68 -14.98
N PHE A 127 4.74 -0.54 -16.28
CA PHE A 127 5.41 -1.22 -17.38
C PHE A 127 6.53 -0.38 -18.02
N ASP A 128 6.70 0.87 -17.60
CA ASP A 128 7.77 1.73 -18.12
C ASP A 128 9.14 1.19 -17.68
N ARG A 129 10.11 1.27 -18.58
CA ARG A 129 11.51 1.02 -18.24
C ARG A 129 12.07 2.30 -17.63
N VAL A 130 12.34 2.28 -16.33
CA VAL A 130 12.83 3.46 -15.61
C VAL A 130 14.35 3.42 -15.47
N THR A 131 14.98 4.58 -15.59
CA THR A 131 16.40 4.82 -15.30
C THR A 131 16.50 5.95 -14.29
N VAL A 132 17.45 5.85 -13.36
CA VAL A 132 17.63 6.84 -12.28
C VAL A 132 18.93 7.60 -12.53
N GLY A 133 18.88 8.92 -12.61
CA GLY A 133 20.04 9.80 -12.73
C GLY A 133 20.76 9.81 -14.08
N THR A 134 20.29 9.06 -15.08
CA THR A 134 20.90 9.06 -16.43
C THR A 134 19.83 8.83 -17.47
N GLU A 135 19.77 9.70 -18.47
CA GLU A 135 18.92 9.48 -19.65
C GLU A 135 19.44 8.31 -20.49
N ARG A 136 18.51 7.47 -20.95
CA ARG A 136 18.82 6.33 -21.82
C ARG A 136 17.73 6.17 -22.87
N PRO A 137 18.07 5.97 -24.16
CA PRO A 137 17.07 5.70 -25.19
C PRO A 137 16.14 4.54 -24.82
N GLY A 138 14.83 4.77 -24.90
CA GLY A 138 13.81 3.78 -24.55
C GLY A 138 13.51 3.63 -23.05
N TYR A 139 14.02 4.55 -22.21
CA TYR A 139 13.74 4.59 -20.77
C TYR A 139 13.15 5.94 -20.36
N ILE A 140 12.34 5.92 -19.31
CA ILE A 140 11.87 7.12 -18.62
C ILE A 140 12.87 7.46 -17.52
N ALA A 141 13.43 8.66 -17.56
CA ALA A 141 14.35 9.14 -16.53
C ALA A 141 13.59 9.64 -15.28
N VAL A 142 14.21 9.39 -14.13
CA VAL A 142 13.83 9.93 -12.81
C VAL A 142 15.10 10.50 -12.18
N ASP A 143 15.00 11.67 -11.57
CA ASP A 143 16.12 12.35 -10.94
C ASP A 143 16.55 11.65 -9.64
N THR A 144 17.85 11.67 -9.36
CA THR A 144 18.42 11.18 -8.09
C THR A 144 18.22 12.17 -6.94
N ILE A 145 18.35 11.69 -5.71
CA ILE A 145 18.56 12.56 -4.55
C ILE A 145 20.06 12.85 -4.42
N SER A 146 20.45 14.13 -4.52
CA SER A 146 21.85 14.54 -4.35
C SER A 146 22.40 14.11 -2.98
N GLY A 147 23.57 13.45 -2.98
CA GLY A 147 24.20 12.91 -1.78
C GLY A 147 23.71 11.51 -1.37
N ALA A 148 22.87 10.87 -2.20
CA ALA A 148 22.35 9.53 -1.96
C ALA A 148 22.27 8.71 -3.27
N THR A 149 23.42 8.21 -3.72
CA THR A 149 23.60 7.41 -4.94
C THR A 149 24.39 6.15 -4.65
#